data_AF-A0A7T1ICM9-F1
#
_entry.id   AF-A0A7T1ICM9-F1
#
_cell.length_a   1.000
_cell.length_b   1.000
_cell.length_c   1.000
_cell.angle_alpha   90.00
_cell.angle_beta   90.00
_cell.angle_gamma   90.00
#
_symmetry.space_group_name_H-M   'P 1'
#
loop_
_entity.id
_entity.type
_entity.pdbx_description
1 polymer ?
#
loop_
_entity_poly.entity_id
_entity_poly.type
_entity_poly.pdbx_seq_one_letter_code
_entity_poly.pdbx_strand_id
1 'polypeptide(L)'
;MATAKQPAKTSRIELRASDGDRELLDRAAAVIGTDRSSFLLNQGRLAAQRVLANREQFVLDQLGLEEWERINNLPARNLPGLICLLQRPSPFQPQA
;
A
#
# COMPACT_ATOMS: atom_id res chain seq x y z
N MET A 1 22.79 -9.01 -9.73
CA MET A 1 21.52 -8.69 -9.05
C MET A 1 21.72 -7.35 -8.34
N ALA A 2 21.02 -6.30 -8.76
CA ALA A 2 21.20 -4.98 -8.17
C ALA A 2 20.43 -4.90 -6.84
N THR A 3 21.15 -4.80 -5.72
CA THR A 3 20.56 -4.48 -4.41
C THR A 3 19.99 -3.06 -4.46
N ALA A 4 18.67 -2.94 -4.41
CA ALA A 4 18.01 -1.65 -4.28
C ALA A 4 18.43 -1.00 -2.94
N LYS A 5 19.05 0.18 -3.00
CA LYS A 5 19.42 0.97 -1.83
C LYS A 5 18.14 1.36 -1.08
N GLN A 6 18.02 0.98 0.19
CA GLN A 6 16.87 1.40 0.99
C GLN A 6 16.83 2.94 1.06
N PRO A 7 15.64 3.55 0.86
CA PRO A 7 15.49 4.99 0.94
C PRO A 7 15.88 5.49 2.34
N ALA A 8 16.56 6.64 2.40
CA ALA A 8 16.95 7.25 3.66
C ALA A 8 15.71 7.63 4.47
N LYS A 9 15.69 7.30 5.77
CA LYS A 9 14.62 7.65 6.71
C LYS A 9 14.75 9.12 7.12
N THR A 10 14.33 10.05 6.26
CA THR A 10 14.51 11.50 6.47
C THR A 10 13.37 12.18 7.22
N SER A 11 12.17 11.59 7.23
CA SER A 11 11.00 12.14 7.92
C SER A 11 10.89 11.61 9.35
N ARG A 12 10.57 12.50 10.30
CA ARG A 12 10.39 12.18 11.72
C ARG A 12 8.90 12.10 12.07
N ILE A 13 8.53 11.09 12.86
CA ILE A 13 7.18 10.87 13.38
C ILE A 13 7.27 10.89 14.91
N GLU A 14 6.59 11.84 15.54
CA GLU A 14 6.52 11.96 17.01
C GLU A 14 5.24 11.32 17.53
N LEU A 15 5.36 10.44 18.53
CA LEU A 15 4.22 9.75 19.15
C LEU A 15 4.29 9.90 20.66
N ARG A 16 3.15 10.23 21.27
CA ARG A 16 2.94 10.17 22.72
C ARG A 16 2.17 8.88 23.02
N ALA A 17 2.59 8.19 24.07
CA ALA A 17 1.99 6.95 24.53
C ALA A 17 1.94 6.94 26.06
N SER A 18 1.01 6.19 26.63
CA SER A 18 1.03 5.90 28.06
C SER A 18 2.23 5.00 28.42
N ASP A 19 2.58 4.92 29.70
CA ASP A 19 3.65 4.02 30.16
C ASP A 19 3.30 2.55 29.86
N GLY A 20 2.02 2.17 30.05
CA GLY A 20 1.54 0.82 29.74
C GLY A 20 1.66 0.47 28.25
N ASP A 21 1.28 1.39 27.36
CA ASP A 21 1.45 1.20 25.92
C ASP A 21 2.93 1.09 25.54
N ARG A 22 3.77 1.94 26.15
CA ARG A 22 5.21 1.91 25.93
C ARG A 22 5.81 0.54 26.29
N GLU A 23 5.51 0.02 27.48
CA GLU A 23 5.99 -1.28 27.95
C GLU A 23 5.48 -2.44 27.08
N LEU A 24 4.21 -2.39 26.67
CA LEU A 24 3.63 -3.38 25.76
C LEU A 24 4.38 -3.41 24.42
N LEU A 25 4.61 -2.23 23.83
CA LEU A 25 5.32 -2.10 22.55
C LEU A 25 6.79 -2.52 22.64
N ASP A 26 7.48 -2.17 23.73
CA ASP A 26 8.87 -2.58 23.97
C ASP A 26 8.98 -4.11 24.08
N ARG A 27 8.07 -4.77 24.82
CA ARG A 27 8.02 -6.24 24.91
C ARG A 27 7.74 -6.90 23.56
N ALA A 28 6.78 -6.39 22.79
CA ALA A 28 6.48 -6.91 21.47
C ALA A 28 7.67 -6.80 20.50
N ALA A 29 8.37 -5.66 20.53
CA ALA A 29 9.58 -5.44 19.75
C ALA A 29 10.68 -6.44 20.14
N ALA A 30 10.90 -6.66 21.45
CA ALA A 30 11.88 -7.61 21.95
C ALA A 30 11.60 -9.06 21.51
N VAL A 31 10.35 -9.52 21.56
CA VAL A 31 9.96 -10.87 21.12
C VAL A 31 10.26 -11.10 19.63
N ILE A 32 10.11 -10.07 18.80
CA ILE A 32 10.38 -10.12 17.35
C ILE A 32 11.86 -9.84 17.04
N GLY A 33 12.67 -9.47 18.03
CA GLY A 33 14.10 -9.18 17.85
C GLY A 33 14.38 -7.85 17.16
N THR A 34 13.54 -6.83 17.38
CA THR A 34 13.70 -5.48 16.80
C THR A 34 13.63 -4.40 17.89
N ASP A 35 14.05 -3.18 17.57
CA ASP A 35 13.79 -2.01 18.41
C ASP A 35 12.34 -1.51 18.26
N ARG A 36 11.84 -0.76 19.26
CA ARG A 36 10.47 -0.24 19.30
C ARG A 36 10.12 0.63 18.10
N SER A 37 11.04 1.49 17.65
CA SER A 37 10.78 2.41 16.54
C SER A 37 10.61 1.64 15.24
N SER A 38 11.47 0.64 14.99
CA SER A 38 11.35 -0.25 13.84
C SER A 38 10.08 -1.12 13.91
N PHE A 39 9.72 -1.63 15.09
CA PHE A 39 8.46 -2.36 15.30
C PHE A 39 7.25 -1.49 14.95
N LEU A 40 7.16 -0.29 15.55
CA LEU A 40 6.07 0.65 15.33
C LEU A 40 5.93 1.06 13.87
N LEU A 41 7.05 1.39 13.21
CA LEU A 41 7.02 1.76 11.79
C LEU A 41 6.56 0.60 10.91
N ASN A 42 6.97 -0.63 11.21
CA ASN A 42 6.55 -1.79 10.42
C ASN A 42 5.07 -2.11 10.61
N GLN A 43 4.60 -2.16 11.86
CA GLN A 43 3.19 -2.41 12.16
C GLN A 43 2.30 -1.27 11.65
N GLY A 44 2.72 -0.02 11.83
CA GLY A 44 2.03 1.15 11.28
C GLY A 44 1.94 1.12 9.76
N ARG A 45 3.01 0.70 9.06
CA ARG A 45 2.98 0.51 7.61
C ARG A 45 1.99 -0.57 7.20
N LEU A 46 2.00 -1.73 7.85
CA LEU A 46 1.07 -2.82 7.54
C LEU A 46 -0.39 -2.40 7.78
N ALA A 47 -0.65 -1.71 8.89
CA ALA A 47 -1.97 -1.18 9.20
C ALA A 47 -2.43 -0.15 8.14
N ALA A 48 -1.56 0.80 7.79
CA ALA A 48 -1.86 1.78 6.75
C ALA A 48 -2.14 1.12 5.39
N GLN A 49 -1.32 0.14 4.99
CA GLN A 49 -1.54 -0.62 3.76
C GLN A 49 -2.88 -1.34 3.75
N ARG A 50 -3.28 -1.97 4.87
CA ARG A 50 -4.59 -2.63 4.98
C ARG A 50 -5.74 -1.64 4.87
N VAL A 51 -5.65 -0.50 5.56
CA VAL A 51 -6.68 0.56 5.48
C VAL A 51 -6.82 1.05 4.04
N LEU A 52 -5.71 1.28 3.35
CA LEU A 52 -5.73 1.73 1.95
C LEU A 52 -6.21 0.63 0.98
N ALA A 53 -5.84 -0.62 1.21
CA ALA A 53 -6.25 -1.75 0.37
C ALA A 53 -7.75 -2.05 0.51
N ASN A 54 -8.31 -1.87 1.71
CA ASN A 54 -9.73 -2.06 1.98
C ASN A 54 -10.56 -0.79 1.70
N ARG A 55 -9.97 0.25 1.09
CA ARG A 55 -10.69 1.47 0.77
C ARG A 55 -11.63 1.23 -0.41
N GLU A 56 -12.93 1.23 -0.13
CA GLU A 56 -13.97 1.00 -1.14
C GLU A 56 -14.46 2.29 -1.83
N GLN A 57 -14.22 3.46 -1.21
CA GLN A 57 -14.72 4.75 -1.71
C GLN A 57 -13.60 5.72 -2.06
N PHE A 58 -13.63 6.24 -3.29
CA PHE A 58 -12.73 7.27 -3.78
C PHE A 58 -13.56 8.52 -4.08
N VAL A 59 -13.45 9.52 -3.20
CA VAL A 59 -14.16 10.79 -3.35
C VAL A 59 -13.26 11.75 -4.11
N LEU A 60 -13.79 12.32 -5.18
CA LEU A 60 -13.13 13.33 -5.99
C LEU A 60 -13.67 14.71 -5.60
N ASP A 61 -12.78 15.70 -5.55
CA ASP A 61 -13.20 17.09 -5.57
C ASP A 61 -13.58 17.49 -7.00
N GLN A 62 -13.99 18.75 -7.20
CA GLN A 62 -14.48 19.23 -8.50
C GLN A 62 -13.44 19.06 -9.61
N LEU A 63 -12.17 19.42 -9.33
CA LEU A 63 -11.08 19.29 -10.30
C LEU A 63 -10.78 17.82 -10.60
N GLY A 64 -10.79 16.95 -9.58
CA GLY A 64 -10.63 15.52 -9.75
C GLY A 64 -11.73 14.89 -10.60
N LEU A 65 -12.98 15.35 -10.44
CA LEU A 65 -14.12 14.88 -11.22
C LEU A 65 -14.01 15.29 -12.70
N GLU A 66 -13.65 16.55 -12.98
CA GLU A 66 -13.45 17.04 -14.33
C GLU A 66 -12.36 16.27 -15.08
N GLU A 67 -11.24 15.98 -14.41
CA GLU A 67 -10.16 15.18 -14.99
C GLU A 67 -10.56 13.72 -15.20
N TRP A 68 -11.32 13.14 -14.26
CA TRP A 68 -11.87 11.79 -14.40
C TRP A 68 -12.76 11.67 -15.64
N GLU A 69 -13.69 12.61 -15.83
CA GLU A 69 -14.55 12.64 -17.01
C GLU A 69 -13.75 12.87 -18.29
N ARG A 70 -12.78 13.78 -18.27
CA ARG A 70 -11.91 14.04 -19.43
C ARG A 70 -11.19 12.78 -19.88
N ILE A 71 -10.65 11.98 -18.94
CA ILE A 71 -9.96 10.72 -19.25
C ILE A 71 -10.93 9.68 -19.81
N ASN A 72 -12.12 9.52 -19.21
CA ASN A 72 -13.09 8.51 -19.64
C ASN A 72 -13.74 8.83 -20.99
N ASN A 73 -13.79 10.10 -21.38
CA ASN A 73 -14.26 10.52 -22.70
C ASN A 73 -13.21 10.32 -23.82
N LEU A 74 -11.98 9.92 -23.50
CA LEU A 74 -10.98 9.59 -24.51
C LEU A 74 -11.36 8.30 -25.24
N PRO A 75 -11.11 8.20 -26.56
CA PRO A 75 -11.32 6.94 -27.27
C PRO A 75 -10.41 5.85 -26.70
N ALA A 76 -10.95 4.63 -26.61
CA ALA A 76 -10.18 3.47 -26.17
C ALA A 76 -8.94 3.28 -27.06
N ARG A 77 -7.78 3.12 -26.42
CA ARG A 77 -6.51 2.92 -27.12
C ARG A 77 -6.27 1.43 -27.31
N ASN A 78 -5.71 1.06 -28.46
CA ASN A 78 -5.21 -0.29 -28.64
C ASN A 78 -3.91 -0.46 -27.85
N LEU A 79 -3.92 -1.36 -26.87
CA LEU A 79 -2.77 -1.70 -26.03
C LEU A 79 -2.37 -3.15 -26.32
N PRO A 80 -1.37 -3.41 -27.21
CA PRO A 80 -1.02 -4.77 -27.63
C PRO A 80 -0.69 -5.72 -26.47
N GLY A 81 -0.04 -5.19 -25.42
CA GLY A 81 0.25 -5.97 -24.21
C GLY A 81 -1.00 -6.39 -23.43
N LEU A 82 -2.02 -5.52 -23.37
CA LEU A 82 -3.30 -5.83 -22.74
C LEU A 82 -4.08 -6.86 -23.57
N ILE A 83 -4.07 -6.72 -24.90
CA ILE A 83 -4.69 -7.71 -25.79
C ILE A 83 -4.06 -9.10 -25.59
N CYS A 84 -2.72 -9.17 -25.60
CA CYS A 84 -1.99 -10.40 -25.35
C CYS A 84 -2.28 -10.98 -23.96
N LEU A 85 -2.39 -10.14 -22.93
CA LEU A 85 -2.74 -10.57 -21.57
C LEU A 85 -4.15 -11.19 -21.52
N LEU A 86 -5.15 -10.52 -22.10
CA LEU A 86 -6.54 -10.97 -22.08
C LEU A 86 -6.79 -12.21 -22.96
N GLN A 87 -5.92 -12.50 -23.92
CA GLN A 87 -5.95 -13.73 -24.71
C GLN A 87 -5.38 -14.95 -23.97
N ARG A 88 -4.73 -14.77 -22.82
CA ARG A 88 -4.18 -15.90 -22.04
C ARG A 88 -5.33 -16.66 -21.37
N PRO A 89 -5.26 -18.01 -21.31
CA PRO A 89 -6.18 -18.81 -20.52
C PRO A 89 -6.23 -18.30 -19.08
N SER A 90 -7.44 -18.21 -18.51
CA SER A 90 -7.59 -17.75 -17.14
C SER A 90 -6.98 -18.77 -16.18
N PRO A 91 -6.11 -18.36 -15.25
CA PRO A 91 -5.56 -19.27 -14.24
C PRO A 91 -6.62 -19.76 -13.24
N PHE A 92 -7.84 -19.22 -13.30
CA PHE A 92 -8.97 -19.57 -12.44
C PHE A 92 -10.01 -20.45 -13.14
N GLN A 93 -9.73 -20.93 -14.35
CA GLN A 93 -10.58 -21.94 -14.99
C GLN A 93 -10.43 -23.29 -14.28
N PRO A 94 -11.53 -24.01 -14.01
CA PRO A 94 -11.46 -25.38 -13.52
C PRO A 94 -10.65 -26.22 -14.51
N GLN A 95 -9.66 -26.97 -14.01
CA GLN A 95 -8.97 -27.98 -14.81
C GLN A 95 -9.97 -29.10 -15.11
N ALA A 96 -10.19 -29.38 -16.40
CA ALA A 96 -10.98 -30.52 -16.86
C ALA A 96 -10.26 -31.84 -16.61
#